data_AF-A4IBB5-F1
#
_entry.id   AF-A4IBB5-F1
#
_cell.length_a   1.000
_cell.length_b   1.000
_cell.length_c   1.000
_cell.angle_alpha   90.00
_cell.angle_beta   90.00
_cell.angle_gamma   90.00
#
_symmetry.space_group_name_H-M   'P 1'
#
loop_
_entity.id
_entity.type
_entity.pdbx_description
1 polymer ?
#
loop_
_entity_poly.entity_id
_entity_poly.type
_entity_poly.pdbx_seq_one_letter_code
_entity_poly.pdbx_strand_id
1 'polypeptide(L)'
;MLRTSRSFRFRMKCGCMYVDYKIMSRNHRRSIRVEDALVDPLLPTTVVPLHWLEQLRCPSTRLLTGYHTEEAVYAKPNYGDRVSRTPALLSSSDAAAKTADNGAHANAIRAGPVVLYITGQSIPVVLNPLFVQPDEWGLTQSDGEWDLRIGMDAIEQCSLYAELRPGGLLYSKLPHASLTEAMEPVQDTLKRYGMRCGLAESPLVPRPWTRMRYMFIDELQRGQKMTEFVGYNPRSGTQWRFSQHTKYFRTGIWRETIRRNEMNDGLHAHSSWQKSPQQAVPEISFLAPYP
;
A
#
# COMPACT_ATOMS: atom_id res chain seq x y z
N MET A 1 -19.74 -22.21 11.66
CA MET A 1 -18.51 -22.88 11.18
C MET A 1 -17.85 -22.01 10.12
N LEU A 2 -16.94 -21.12 10.52
CA LEU A 2 -16.11 -20.36 9.58
C LEU A 2 -15.01 -21.30 9.09
N ARG A 3 -15.18 -21.85 7.89
CA ARG A 3 -14.10 -22.54 7.18
C ARG A 3 -12.95 -21.56 7.07
N THR A 4 -11.93 -21.73 7.91
CA THR A 4 -10.62 -21.10 7.77
C THR A 4 -10.02 -21.62 6.46
N SER A 5 -10.35 -20.98 5.34
CA SER A 5 -9.55 -21.08 4.14
C SER A 5 -8.16 -20.60 4.56
N ARG A 6 -7.22 -21.54 4.74
CA ARG A 6 -5.80 -21.26 4.82
C ARG A 6 -5.36 -20.72 3.46
N SER A 7 -5.78 -19.50 3.14
CA SER A 7 -5.24 -18.75 2.02
C SER A 7 -3.81 -18.39 2.43
N PHE A 8 -2.88 -19.28 2.10
CA PHE A 8 -1.46 -18.94 2.09
C PHE A 8 -1.32 -17.65 1.26
N ARG A 9 -0.69 -16.61 1.82
CA ARG A 9 -0.52 -15.31 1.15
C ARG A 9 0.17 -15.47 -0.20
N PHE A 10 1.06 -16.45 -0.30
CA PHE A 10 1.75 -16.92 -1.50
C PHE A 10 2.29 -18.33 -1.22
N ARG A 11 2.72 -19.05 -2.25
CA ARG A 11 3.38 -20.37 -2.13
C ARG A 11 4.71 -20.34 -2.84
N MET A 12 5.70 -21.06 -2.29
CA MET A 12 6.97 -21.28 -2.96
C MET A 12 7.01 -22.71 -3.52
N LYS A 13 7.33 -22.85 -4.80
CA LYS A 13 7.62 -24.15 -5.42
C LYS A 13 8.90 -24.00 -6.25
N CYS A 14 9.88 -24.88 -6.05
CA CYS A 14 11.14 -24.90 -6.81
C CYS A 14 11.86 -23.55 -6.93
N GLY A 15 11.89 -22.74 -5.86
CA GLY A 15 12.53 -21.40 -5.87
C GLY A 15 11.70 -20.30 -6.54
N CYS A 16 10.49 -20.61 -7.01
CA CYS A 16 9.57 -19.66 -7.61
C CYS A 16 8.39 -19.36 -6.67
N MET A 17 7.96 -18.10 -6.69
CA MET A 17 6.79 -17.63 -5.96
C MET A 17 5.53 -17.73 -6.83
N TYR A 18 4.48 -18.29 -6.26
CA TYR A 18 3.16 -18.46 -6.86
C TYR A 18 2.11 -17.75 -6.00
N VAL A 19 1.18 -17.05 -6.65
CA VAL A 19 0.12 -16.30 -5.98
C VAL A 19 -1.23 -16.54 -6.63
N ASP A 20 -2.26 -16.62 -5.80
CA ASP A 20 -3.64 -16.63 -6.26
C ASP A 20 -4.13 -15.19 -6.41
N TYR A 21 -4.79 -14.87 -7.52
CA TYR A 21 -5.36 -13.54 -7.72
C TYR A 21 -6.77 -13.58 -8.32
N LYS A 22 -7.48 -12.46 -8.17
CA LYS A 22 -8.78 -12.21 -8.81
C LYS A 22 -8.69 -10.98 -9.69
N ILE A 23 -8.79 -11.16 -11.00
CA ILE A 23 -8.84 -10.08 -11.98
C ILE A 23 -10.30 -9.68 -12.23
N MET A 24 -10.56 -8.39 -12.36
CA MET A 24 -11.90 -7.82 -12.38
C MET A 24 -11.99 -6.63 -13.34
N SER A 25 -13.17 -6.46 -13.93
CA SER A 25 -13.51 -5.23 -14.64
C SER A 25 -13.41 -4.02 -13.71
N ARG A 26 -13.17 -2.81 -14.25
CA ARG A 26 -13.08 -1.56 -13.46
C ARG A 26 -14.27 -1.32 -12.52
N ASN A 27 -15.46 -1.74 -12.93
CA ASN A 27 -16.70 -1.62 -12.13
C ASN A 27 -17.01 -2.86 -11.28
N HIS A 28 -16.08 -3.80 -11.17
CA HIS A 28 -16.16 -5.02 -10.36
C HIS A 28 -17.34 -5.96 -10.67
N ARG A 29 -17.95 -5.83 -11.85
CA ARG A 29 -19.11 -6.65 -12.26
C ARG A 29 -18.73 -8.01 -12.82
N ARG A 30 -17.59 -8.09 -13.50
CA ARG A 30 -17.08 -9.34 -14.08
C ARG A 30 -15.73 -9.65 -13.47
N SER A 31 -15.48 -10.93 -13.22
CA SER A 31 -14.24 -11.36 -12.57
C SER A 31 -13.83 -12.76 -12.94
N ILE A 32 -12.52 -12.98 -12.98
CA ILE A 32 -11.89 -14.27 -13.21
C ILE A 32 -10.95 -14.53 -12.04
N ARG A 33 -10.94 -15.77 -11.53
CA ARG A 33 -10.00 -16.20 -10.49
C ARG A 33 -8.88 -16.99 -11.14
N VAL A 34 -7.67 -16.76 -10.67
CA VAL A 34 -6.47 -17.46 -11.10
C VAL A 34 -5.80 -18.03 -9.86
N GLU A 35 -5.47 -19.32 -9.93
CA GLU A 35 -4.77 -20.05 -8.88
C GLU A 35 -3.33 -20.30 -9.35
N ASP A 36 -2.37 -20.22 -8.42
CA ASP A 36 -0.95 -20.48 -8.65
C ASP A 36 -0.34 -19.74 -9.87
N ALA A 37 -0.51 -18.41 -9.96
CA ALA A 37 0.19 -17.60 -10.97
C ALA A 37 1.63 -17.30 -10.56
N LEU A 38 2.57 -17.45 -11.49
CA LEU A 38 3.99 -17.22 -11.24
C LEU A 38 4.29 -15.72 -11.09
N VAL A 39 5.02 -15.33 -10.04
CA VAL A 39 5.54 -13.97 -9.89
C VAL A 39 6.90 -13.87 -10.58
N ASP A 40 6.97 -13.07 -11.65
CA ASP A 40 8.12 -12.95 -12.53
C ASP A 40 8.51 -11.48 -12.76
N PRO A 41 9.52 -10.96 -12.03
CA PRO A 41 9.94 -9.57 -12.15
C PRO A 41 10.70 -9.26 -13.45
N LEU A 42 10.99 -10.28 -14.26
CA LEU A 42 11.57 -10.06 -15.57
C LEU A 42 10.50 -9.60 -16.56
N LEU A 43 9.22 -9.88 -16.33
CA LEU A 43 8.13 -9.47 -17.21
C LEU A 43 7.74 -8.01 -16.91
N PRO A 44 7.88 -7.05 -17.85
CA PRO A 44 7.58 -5.64 -17.58
C PRO A 44 6.08 -5.35 -17.39
N THR A 45 5.21 -6.09 -18.07
CA THR A 45 3.75 -5.91 -18.00
C THR A 45 3.08 -7.27 -17.97
N THR A 46 2.11 -7.44 -17.08
CA THR A 46 1.33 -8.67 -16.92
C THR A 46 0.62 -9.03 -18.22
N VAL A 47 0.73 -10.29 -18.62
CA VAL A 47 0.15 -10.83 -19.86
C VAL A 47 -1.03 -11.73 -19.50
N VAL A 48 -2.12 -11.59 -20.24
CA VAL A 48 -3.35 -12.38 -20.08
C VAL A 48 -3.86 -12.89 -21.43
N PRO A 49 -4.63 -13.99 -21.45
CA PRO A 49 -5.20 -14.52 -22.69
C PRO A 49 -6.17 -13.53 -23.36
N LEU A 50 -6.10 -13.41 -24.69
CA LEU A 50 -6.93 -12.45 -25.44
C LEU A 50 -8.43 -12.65 -25.23
N HIS A 51 -8.89 -13.89 -25.09
CA HIS A 51 -10.30 -14.20 -24.86
C HIS A 51 -10.87 -13.60 -23.57
N TRP A 52 -10.02 -13.18 -22.61
CA TRP A 52 -10.46 -12.48 -21.40
C TRP A 52 -10.84 -11.02 -21.66
N LEU A 53 -10.43 -10.43 -22.79
CA LEU A 53 -10.73 -9.03 -23.13
C LEU A 53 -12.25 -8.81 -23.14
N GLU A 54 -13.00 -9.65 -23.84
CA GLU A 54 -14.47 -9.56 -23.91
C GLU A 54 -15.15 -10.09 -22.64
N GLN A 55 -14.53 -11.05 -21.94
CA GLN A 55 -15.05 -11.53 -20.66
C GLN A 55 -15.00 -10.45 -19.59
N LEU A 56 -13.94 -9.64 -19.54
CA LEU A 56 -13.78 -8.56 -18.56
C LEU A 56 -14.42 -7.24 -19.03
N ARG A 57 -14.76 -7.09 -20.32
CA ARG A 57 -15.42 -5.89 -20.84
C ARG A 57 -16.77 -5.70 -20.17
N CYS A 58 -16.92 -4.58 -19.45
CA CYS A 58 -18.18 -4.24 -18.81
C CYS A 58 -18.50 -2.74 -18.97
N PRO A 59 -19.27 -2.38 -20.01
CA PRO A 59 -19.76 -1.02 -20.23
C PRO A 59 -20.40 -0.41 -18.99
N SER A 60 -20.05 0.83 -18.71
CA SER A 60 -20.52 1.59 -17.54
C SER A 60 -20.80 3.04 -17.94
N THR A 61 -21.46 3.79 -17.07
CA THR A 61 -21.76 5.22 -17.31
C THR A 61 -20.51 6.07 -17.55
N ARG A 62 -19.36 5.71 -16.95
CA ARG A 62 -18.09 6.43 -17.13
C ARG A 62 -17.22 5.88 -18.26
N LEU A 63 -17.41 4.62 -18.66
CA LEU A 63 -16.68 3.96 -19.74
C LEU A 63 -17.68 3.21 -20.62
N LEU A 64 -18.14 3.85 -21.70
CA LEU A 64 -19.17 3.31 -22.58
C LEU A 64 -18.70 2.05 -23.32
N THR A 65 -17.42 2.00 -23.70
CA THR A 65 -16.78 0.87 -24.39
C THR A 65 -16.36 -0.26 -23.45
N GLY A 66 -16.31 -0.02 -22.13
CA GLY A 66 -15.85 -0.94 -21.09
C GLY A 66 -14.42 -0.64 -20.60
N TYR A 67 -13.50 -0.29 -21.51
CA TYR A 67 -12.11 0.09 -21.21
C TYR A 67 -11.86 1.57 -21.49
N HIS A 68 -10.88 2.15 -20.81
CA HIS A 68 -10.43 3.52 -21.08
C HIS A 68 -9.42 3.55 -22.22
N THR A 69 -8.48 2.61 -22.20
CA THR A 69 -7.46 2.40 -23.23
C THR A 69 -7.67 1.03 -23.85
N GLU A 70 -7.56 0.97 -25.17
CA GLU A 70 -7.63 -0.25 -25.96
C GLU A 70 -6.83 -0.01 -27.25
N GLU A 71 -5.59 -0.49 -27.27
CA GLU A 71 -4.62 -0.18 -28.33
C GLU A 71 -3.93 -1.46 -28.80
N ALA A 72 -3.73 -1.59 -30.12
CA ALA A 72 -2.97 -2.70 -30.69
C ALA A 72 -1.46 -2.45 -30.47
N VAL A 73 -0.78 -3.42 -29.85
CA VAL A 73 0.64 -3.32 -29.45
C VAL A 73 1.37 -4.59 -29.85
N TYR A 74 2.69 -4.50 -30.04
CA TYR A 74 3.54 -5.67 -30.21
C TYR A 74 4.01 -6.22 -28.85
N ALA A 75 3.66 -7.48 -28.56
CA ALA A 75 4.18 -8.25 -27.43
C ALA A 75 5.25 -9.23 -27.92
N LYS A 76 6.45 -9.17 -27.34
CA LYS A 76 7.56 -10.04 -27.75
C LYS A 76 7.23 -11.53 -27.49
N PRO A 77 7.16 -12.40 -28.50
CA PRO A 77 6.80 -13.81 -28.29
C PRO A 77 7.82 -14.56 -27.43
N ASN A 78 7.35 -15.63 -26.79
CA ASN A 78 8.13 -16.64 -26.05
C ASN A 78 9.07 -16.09 -24.96
N TYR A 79 8.55 -15.21 -24.09
CA TYR A 79 9.31 -14.80 -22.90
C TYR A 79 9.72 -15.99 -22.01
N GLY A 80 8.98 -17.10 -22.07
CA GLY A 80 9.16 -18.30 -21.26
C GLY A 80 10.19 -19.34 -21.73
N ASP A 81 10.71 -19.27 -22.98
CA ASP A 81 11.60 -20.31 -23.56
C ASP A 81 13.03 -20.34 -22.98
N ARG A 82 13.29 -19.61 -21.89
CA ARG A 82 14.61 -19.54 -21.25
C ARG A 82 15.04 -20.81 -20.52
N VAL A 83 14.18 -21.82 -20.37
CA VAL A 83 14.53 -23.07 -19.67
C VAL A 83 15.45 -23.98 -20.53
N SER A 84 15.63 -23.70 -21.82
CA SER A 84 16.38 -24.58 -22.74
C SER A 84 17.69 -24.01 -23.29
N ARG A 85 18.21 -22.89 -22.75
CA ARG A 85 19.51 -22.34 -23.21
C ARG A 85 20.49 -22.23 -22.05
N THR A 86 21.47 -23.14 -22.06
CA THR A 86 22.74 -23.07 -21.33
C THR A 86 23.31 -21.65 -21.33
N PRO A 87 23.94 -21.20 -20.22
CA PRO A 87 24.50 -19.86 -20.12
C PRO A 87 25.76 -19.79 -20.99
N ALA A 88 25.59 -19.37 -22.24
CA ALA A 88 26.71 -18.90 -23.05
C ALA A 88 27.16 -17.55 -22.48
N LEU A 89 28.21 -17.62 -21.65
CA LEU A 89 29.42 -16.79 -21.72
C LEU A 89 29.23 -15.46 -22.49
N LEU A 90 29.35 -14.30 -21.83
CA LEU A 90 30.64 -13.62 -21.74
C LEU A 90 31.46 -13.72 -23.04
N SER A 91 31.16 -12.92 -24.06
CA SER A 91 32.11 -11.94 -24.62
C SER A 91 31.57 -11.31 -25.90
N SER A 92 31.97 -10.04 -26.08
CA SER A 92 32.29 -9.36 -27.34
C SER A 92 31.19 -9.15 -28.39
N SER A 93 30.84 -7.86 -28.51
CA SER A 93 30.59 -7.11 -29.75
C SER A 93 29.55 -7.65 -30.74
N ASP A 94 28.43 -6.95 -30.84
CA ASP A 94 27.74 -6.68 -32.11
C ASP A 94 26.97 -5.35 -31.89
N ALA A 95 27.40 -4.19 -32.39
CA ALA A 95 27.42 -3.86 -33.81
C ALA A 95 26.13 -4.26 -34.55
N ALA A 96 24.96 -3.91 -34.00
CA ALA A 96 23.71 -3.86 -34.76
C ALA A 96 22.75 -2.77 -34.26
N ALA A 97 23.28 -1.55 -34.08
CA ALA A 97 22.49 -0.34 -34.27
C ALA A 97 22.36 -0.11 -35.78
N LYS A 98 21.49 -0.87 -36.45
CA LYS A 98 20.99 -0.60 -37.81
C LYS A 98 19.86 -1.58 -38.16
N THR A 99 18.72 -0.99 -38.53
CA THR A 99 17.68 -1.52 -39.43
C THR A 99 16.93 -2.79 -39.00
N ALA A 100 15.81 -2.60 -38.30
CA ALA A 100 14.61 -3.43 -38.45
C ALA A 100 13.36 -2.54 -38.30
N ASP A 101 13.27 -1.54 -39.15
CA ASP A 101 12.07 -0.72 -39.41
C ASP A 101 11.23 -1.41 -40.50
N ASN A 102 10.82 -2.66 -40.23
CA ASN A 102 9.99 -3.48 -41.13
C ASN A 102 8.81 -4.05 -40.33
N GLY A 103 7.71 -3.29 -40.28
CA GLY A 103 6.34 -3.76 -40.00
C GLY A 103 6.17 -4.78 -38.87
N ALA A 104 6.42 -4.40 -37.62
CA ALA A 104 6.03 -5.23 -36.48
C ALA A 104 4.50 -5.34 -36.45
N HIS A 105 3.96 -6.43 -37.02
CA HIS A 105 2.53 -6.74 -36.95
C HIS A 105 2.10 -6.77 -35.48
N ALA A 106 1.08 -5.97 -35.13
CA ALA A 106 0.55 -5.94 -33.79
C ALA A 106 -0.08 -7.30 -33.46
N ASN A 107 0.47 -7.97 -32.44
CA ASN A 107 0.08 -9.31 -32.00
C ASN A 107 -0.51 -9.29 -30.57
N ALA A 108 -0.84 -8.12 -30.04
CA ALA A 108 -1.46 -8.00 -28.73
C ALA A 108 -2.37 -6.78 -28.66
N ILE A 109 -3.27 -6.78 -27.68
CA ILE A 109 -4.08 -5.61 -27.33
C ILE A 109 -3.71 -5.19 -25.92
N ARG A 110 -3.25 -3.95 -25.74
CA ARG A 110 -3.13 -3.34 -24.41
C ARG A 110 -4.49 -2.75 -24.06
N ALA A 111 -5.13 -3.25 -23.01
CA ALA A 111 -6.41 -2.71 -22.56
C ALA A 111 -6.47 -2.52 -21.05
N GLY A 112 -7.17 -1.46 -20.61
CA GLY A 112 -7.38 -1.21 -19.19
C GLY A 112 -8.20 0.06 -18.91
N PRO A 113 -8.44 0.39 -17.63
CA PRO A 113 -7.89 -0.26 -16.45
C PRO A 113 -8.65 -1.53 -16.06
N VAL A 114 -7.90 -2.56 -15.66
CA VAL A 114 -8.41 -3.81 -15.07
C VAL A 114 -7.91 -3.89 -13.62
N VAL A 115 -8.79 -4.27 -12.69
CA VAL A 115 -8.44 -4.35 -11.27
C VAL A 115 -8.03 -5.77 -10.93
N LEU A 116 -6.94 -5.93 -10.18
CA LEU A 116 -6.38 -7.21 -9.78
C LEU A 116 -6.19 -7.24 -8.25
N TYR A 117 -6.81 -8.23 -7.62
CA TYR A 117 -6.66 -8.49 -6.18
C TYR A 117 -5.77 -9.71 -5.99
N ILE A 118 -4.54 -9.49 -5.53
CA ILE A 118 -3.63 -10.56 -5.16
C ILE A 118 -3.94 -11.00 -3.73
N THR A 119 -4.01 -12.31 -3.52
CA THR A 119 -4.19 -12.87 -2.18
C THR A 119 -3.05 -12.41 -1.27
N GLY A 120 -3.40 -11.96 -0.05
CA GLY A 120 -2.43 -11.43 0.90
C GLY A 120 -2.13 -9.93 0.76
N GLN A 121 -2.60 -9.26 -0.29
CA GLN A 121 -2.52 -7.80 -0.44
C GLN A 121 -3.84 -7.14 -0.04
N SER A 122 -3.78 -6.01 0.67
CA SER A 122 -4.97 -5.21 1.03
C SER A 122 -5.33 -4.17 -0.04
N ILE A 123 -4.36 -3.78 -0.87
CA ILE A 123 -4.51 -2.73 -1.89
C ILE A 123 -4.79 -3.39 -3.24
N PRO A 124 -5.84 -2.98 -3.98
CA PRO A 124 -6.05 -3.43 -5.35
C PRO A 124 -4.95 -2.91 -6.27
N VAL A 125 -4.47 -3.77 -7.16
CA VAL A 125 -3.56 -3.41 -8.24
C VAL A 125 -4.39 -3.01 -9.46
N VAL A 126 -4.00 -1.94 -10.15
CA VAL A 126 -4.67 -1.51 -11.38
C VAL A 126 -3.71 -1.68 -12.55
N LEU A 127 -4.12 -2.50 -13.50
CA LEU A 127 -3.31 -2.94 -14.62
C LEU A 127 -3.87 -2.46 -15.95
N ASN A 128 -2.96 -2.28 -16.92
CA ASN A 128 -3.26 -2.22 -18.35
C ASN A 128 -2.55 -3.41 -19.02
N PRO A 129 -3.01 -4.65 -18.77
CA PRO A 129 -2.30 -5.84 -19.20
C PRO A 129 -2.25 -5.96 -20.73
N LEU A 130 -1.35 -6.81 -21.20
CA LEU A 130 -1.30 -7.22 -22.61
C LEU A 130 -2.19 -8.45 -22.80
N PHE A 131 -3.23 -8.30 -23.60
CA PHE A 131 -4.11 -9.38 -24.04
C PHE A 131 -3.53 -10.01 -25.30
N VAL A 132 -3.08 -11.26 -25.22
CA VAL A 132 -2.32 -11.95 -26.28
C VAL A 132 -3.00 -13.26 -26.67
N GLN A 133 -2.93 -13.65 -27.94
CA GLN A 133 -3.44 -14.96 -28.35
C GLN A 133 -2.61 -16.08 -27.70
N PRO A 134 -3.22 -17.21 -27.30
CA PRO A 134 -2.50 -18.32 -26.68
C PRO A 134 -1.30 -18.82 -27.51
N ASP A 135 -1.48 -18.87 -28.84
CA ASP A 135 -0.50 -19.39 -29.80
C ASP A 135 0.75 -18.51 -29.94
N GLU A 136 0.62 -17.20 -29.70
CA GLU A 136 1.71 -16.23 -29.92
C GLU A 136 2.66 -16.12 -28.73
N TRP A 137 2.17 -16.42 -27.52
CA TRP A 137 2.96 -16.33 -26.30
C TRP A 137 3.35 -17.69 -25.72
N GLY A 138 2.65 -18.77 -26.11
CA GLY A 138 2.82 -20.10 -25.53
C GLY A 138 2.23 -20.21 -24.12
N LEU A 139 1.08 -19.56 -23.87
CA LEU A 139 0.45 -19.55 -22.54
C LEU A 139 -0.08 -20.92 -22.10
N THR A 140 -0.15 -21.91 -22.99
CA THR A 140 -0.61 -23.26 -22.68
C THR A 140 0.57 -24.20 -22.51
N GLN A 141 0.72 -24.75 -21.30
CA GLN A 141 1.68 -25.83 -21.04
C GLN A 141 1.21 -27.14 -21.70
N SER A 142 2.12 -28.11 -21.82
CA SER A 142 1.84 -29.45 -22.37
C SER A 142 0.68 -30.16 -21.68
N ASP A 143 0.43 -29.81 -20.42
CA ASP A 143 -0.52 -30.50 -19.55
C ASP A 143 -1.93 -29.85 -19.59
N GLY A 144 -2.12 -28.82 -20.42
CA GLY A 144 -3.39 -28.08 -20.53
C GLY A 144 -3.55 -26.94 -19.50
N GLU A 145 -2.57 -26.77 -18.62
CA GLU A 145 -2.52 -25.67 -17.65
C GLU A 145 -2.08 -24.36 -18.32
N TRP A 146 -2.63 -23.24 -17.83
CA TRP A 146 -2.28 -21.90 -18.32
C TRP A 146 -1.07 -21.36 -17.54
N ASP A 147 0.04 -21.06 -18.23
CA ASP A 147 1.23 -20.41 -17.66
C ASP A 147 1.02 -18.91 -17.49
N LEU A 148 0.16 -18.56 -16.52
CA LEU A 148 -0.12 -17.16 -16.17
C LEU A 148 0.94 -16.60 -15.24
N ARG A 149 1.41 -15.39 -15.56
CA ARG A 149 2.50 -14.73 -14.84
C ARG A 149 2.13 -13.29 -14.50
N ILE A 150 2.51 -12.88 -13.30
CA ILE A 150 2.41 -11.50 -12.82
C ILE A 150 3.74 -10.81 -13.07
N GLY A 151 3.69 -9.68 -13.79
CA GLY A 151 4.84 -8.85 -14.10
C GLY A 151 5.12 -7.75 -13.08
N MET A 152 6.14 -6.95 -13.38
CA MET A 152 6.58 -5.80 -12.59
C MET A 152 5.50 -4.76 -12.38
N ASP A 153 4.64 -4.54 -13.38
CA ASP A 153 3.50 -3.62 -13.31
C ASP A 153 2.60 -3.85 -12.09
N ALA A 154 2.38 -5.11 -11.72
CA ALA A 154 1.61 -5.48 -10.55
C ALA A 154 2.48 -5.53 -9.27
N ILE A 155 3.73 -5.99 -9.39
CA ILE A 155 4.64 -6.13 -8.25
C ILE A 155 4.93 -4.76 -7.62
N GLU A 156 5.15 -3.72 -8.43
CA GLU A 156 5.42 -2.33 -7.98
C GLU A 156 4.29 -1.74 -7.13
N GLN A 157 3.05 -2.20 -7.33
CA GLN A 157 1.88 -1.69 -6.63
C GLN A 157 1.58 -2.47 -5.33
N CYS A 158 2.35 -3.51 -5.03
CA CYS A 158 2.09 -4.44 -3.92
C CYS A 158 3.20 -4.42 -2.86
N SER A 159 2.93 -5.05 -1.71
CA SER A 159 4.01 -5.38 -0.77
C SER A 159 5.00 -6.41 -1.33
N LEU A 160 4.66 -7.10 -2.44
CA LEU A 160 5.61 -7.91 -3.23
C LEU A 160 6.82 -7.10 -3.72
N TYR A 161 6.69 -5.78 -3.86
CA TYR A 161 7.83 -4.91 -4.17
C TYR A 161 8.95 -5.00 -3.12
N ALA A 162 8.62 -5.28 -1.85
CA ALA A 162 9.63 -5.46 -0.81
C ALA A 162 10.47 -6.74 -1.03
N GLU A 163 9.90 -7.76 -1.68
CA GLU A 163 10.58 -9.03 -2.00
C GLU A 163 11.60 -8.88 -3.15
N LEU A 164 11.60 -7.73 -3.84
CA LEU A 164 12.63 -7.36 -4.84
C LEU A 164 13.86 -6.72 -4.23
N ARG A 165 13.87 -6.41 -2.93
CA ARG A 165 15.03 -5.81 -2.26
C ARG A 165 16.07 -6.89 -1.91
N PRO A 166 17.35 -6.53 -1.68
CA PRO A 166 18.37 -7.49 -1.25
C PRO A 166 17.89 -8.34 -0.06
N GLY A 167 17.91 -9.66 -0.23
CA GLY A 167 17.42 -10.64 0.74
C GLY A 167 15.95 -11.04 0.60
N GLY A 168 15.18 -10.38 -0.25
CA GLY A 168 13.83 -10.81 -0.62
C GLY A 168 13.83 -12.02 -1.55
N LEU A 169 12.70 -12.72 -1.62
CA LEU A 169 12.57 -13.97 -2.37
C LEU A 169 12.63 -13.81 -3.90
N LEU A 170 12.42 -12.60 -4.41
CA LEU A 170 12.45 -12.28 -5.84
C LEU A 170 13.75 -11.61 -6.28
N TYR A 171 14.64 -11.25 -5.34
CA TYR A 171 15.87 -10.51 -5.64
C TYR A 171 16.75 -11.24 -6.66
N SER A 172 16.92 -12.54 -6.52
CA SER A 172 17.75 -13.36 -7.42
C SER A 172 17.22 -13.43 -8.86
N LYS A 173 15.94 -13.11 -9.09
CA LYS A 173 15.31 -13.10 -10.41
C LYS A 173 15.48 -11.77 -11.16
N LEU A 174 15.99 -10.73 -10.50
CA LEU A 174 16.28 -9.45 -11.16
C LEU A 174 17.49 -9.57 -12.11
N PRO A 175 17.59 -8.70 -13.13
CA PRO A 175 18.78 -8.65 -13.98
C PRO A 175 19.97 -8.07 -13.19
N HIS A 176 20.86 -8.95 -12.73
CA HIS A 176 22.13 -8.57 -12.08
C HIS A 176 23.28 -8.48 -13.08
N ALA A 177 24.31 -7.70 -12.75
CA ALA A 177 25.50 -7.61 -13.62
C ALA A 177 26.32 -8.91 -13.60
N SER A 178 26.25 -9.67 -12.50
CA SER A 178 26.95 -10.95 -12.34
C SER A 178 26.15 -11.92 -11.47
N LEU A 179 26.35 -13.23 -11.65
CA LEU A 179 25.76 -14.26 -10.78
C LEU A 179 26.23 -14.11 -9.31
N THR A 180 27.46 -13.66 -9.12
CA THR A 180 28.06 -13.39 -7.80
C THR A 180 27.33 -12.29 -7.05
N GLU A 181 26.86 -11.24 -7.76
CA GLU A 181 26.05 -10.17 -7.17
C GLU A 181 24.64 -10.67 -6.83
N ALA A 182 24.04 -11.49 -7.71
CA ALA A 182 22.71 -12.06 -7.49
C ALA A 182 22.62 -12.97 -6.25
N MET A 183 23.74 -13.63 -5.91
CA MET A 183 23.85 -14.64 -4.85
C MET A 183 24.64 -14.16 -3.63
N GLU A 184 25.02 -12.89 -3.58
CA GLU A 184 25.77 -12.33 -2.46
C GLU A 184 24.99 -12.48 -1.15
N PRO A 185 25.64 -12.87 -0.04
CA PRO A 185 24.98 -12.87 1.26
C PRO A 185 24.43 -11.48 1.59
N VAL A 186 23.15 -11.43 2.00
CA VAL A 186 22.44 -10.18 2.31
C VAL A 186 23.22 -9.29 3.27
N GLN A 187 23.89 -9.90 4.26
CA GLN A 187 24.69 -9.16 5.23
C GLN A 187 25.84 -8.41 4.58
N ASP A 188 26.48 -8.96 3.54
CA ASP A 188 27.61 -8.33 2.88
C ASP A 188 27.13 -7.20 1.97
N THR A 189 26.03 -7.38 1.25
CA THR A 189 25.35 -6.29 0.54
C THR A 189 24.98 -5.14 1.49
N LEU A 190 24.39 -5.46 2.65
CA LEU A 190 23.98 -4.46 3.64
C LEU A 190 25.18 -3.79 4.34
N LYS A 191 26.27 -4.53 4.59
CA LYS A 191 27.53 -3.95 5.12
C LYS A 191 28.12 -2.95 4.13
N ARG A 192 28.09 -3.23 2.82
CA ARG A 192 28.49 -2.28 1.77
C ARG A 192 27.65 -1.00 1.81
N TYR A 193 26.36 -1.10 2.17
CA TYR A 193 25.49 0.06 2.41
C TYR A 193 25.68 0.73 3.77
N GLY A 194 26.51 0.19 4.65
CA GLY A 194 26.86 0.78 5.95
C GLY A 194 26.29 0.07 7.19
N MET A 195 25.69 -1.12 7.06
CA MET A 195 25.31 -1.94 8.21
C MET A 195 26.56 -2.37 8.99
N ARG A 196 26.69 -1.93 10.24
CA ARG A 196 27.85 -2.26 11.09
C ARG A 196 27.57 -3.31 12.16
N CYS A 197 26.37 -3.29 12.73
CA CYS A 197 25.93 -4.14 13.83
C CYS A 197 24.46 -4.50 13.64
N GLY A 198 23.93 -5.38 14.48
CA GLY A 198 22.52 -5.77 14.46
C GLY A 198 21.57 -4.62 14.84
N LEU A 199 20.27 -4.87 14.70
CA LEU A 199 19.24 -3.88 15.01
C LEU A 199 19.31 -3.44 16.48
N ALA A 200 19.59 -2.15 16.70
CA ALA A 200 19.70 -1.52 18.02
C ALA A 200 20.61 -2.29 19.00
N GLU A 201 21.72 -2.83 18.47
CA GLU A 201 22.75 -3.50 19.27
C GLU A 201 23.58 -2.49 20.07
N SER A 202 23.97 -1.37 19.45
CA SER A 202 24.68 -0.29 20.14
C SER A 202 23.78 0.38 21.17
N PRO A 203 24.24 0.60 22.41
CA PRO A 203 23.49 1.30 23.45
C PRO A 203 23.19 2.76 23.09
N LEU A 204 23.86 3.32 22.06
CA LEU A 204 23.64 4.68 21.58
C LEU A 204 22.33 4.83 20.80
N VAL A 205 21.78 3.74 20.26
CA VAL A 205 20.54 3.78 19.48
C VAL A 205 19.38 3.31 20.38
N PRO A 206 18.33 4.13 20.56
CA PRO A 206 17.14 3.72 21.31
C PRO A 206 16.52 2.45 20.73
N ARG A 207 16.19 1.49 21.60
CA ARG A 207 15.58 0.23 21.18
C ARG A 207 14.20 0.47 20.58
N PRO A 208 13.85 -0.19 19.45
CA PRO A 208 12.72 0.20 18.61
C PRO A 208 11.37 0.10 19.32
N TRP A 209 11.19 -0.88 20.21
CA TRP A 209 9.94 -1.08 20.96
C TRP A 209 9.65 0.01 21.99
N THR A 210 10.63 0.87 22.32
CA THR A 210 10.41 2.00 23.23
C THR A 210 9.93 3.26 22.52
N ARG A 211 9.82 3.23 21.17
CA ARG A 211 9.40 4.36 20.34
C ARG A 211 8.00 4.86 20.71
N MET A 212 7.07 3.95 20.98
CA MET A 212 5.71 4.26 21.42
C MET A 212 5.49 3.62 22.79
N ARG A 213 5.65 4.43 23.85
CA ARG A 213 5.53 3.93 25.23
C ARG A 213 4.09 3.86 25.71
N TYR A 214 3.27 4.80 25.27
CA TYR A 214 1.89 4.93 25.70
C TYR A 214 0.99 5.14 24.50
N MET A 215 -0.18 4.51 24.55
CA MET A 215 -1.22 4.65 23.55
C MET A 215 -2.38 5.40 24.20
N PHE A 216 -2.68 6.60 23.71
CA PHE A 216 -3.77 7.41 24.25
C PHE A 216 -5.10 6.97 23.64
N ILE A 217 -5.84 6.15 24.38
CA ILE A 217 -7.20 5.71 24.02
C ILE A 217 -8.14 6.21 25.11
N ASP A 218 -8.88 7.27 24.81
CA ASP A 218 -9.70 8.00 25.78
C ASP A 218 -10.64 7.09 26.57
N GLU A 219 -11.34 6.19 25.87
CA GLU A 219 -12.28 5.23 26.44
C GLU A 219 -11.65 4.28 27.46
N LEU A 220 -10.35 3.98 27.34
CA LEU A 220 -9.68 3.01 28.21
C LEU A 220 -9.14 3.60 29.51
N GLN A 221 -8.79 4.89 29.57
CA GLN A 221 -7.94 5.37 30.68
C GLN A 221 -8.30 6.69 31.34
N ARG A 222 -9.18 7.52 30.78
CA ARG A 222 -9.72 8.72 31.48
C ARG A 222 -11.12 9.14 31.03
N GLY A 223 -11.70 8.49 30.02
CA GLY A 223 -12.95 8.92 29.40
C GLY A 223 -12.74 10.06 28.40
N GLN A 224 -13.84 10.49 27.79
CA GLN A 224 -13.83 11.51 26.75
C GLN A 224 -13.45 12.89 27.31
N LYS A 225 -12.82 13.71 26.44
CA LYS A 225 -12.52 15.11 26.70
C LYS A 225 -13.78 15.98 26.61
N MET A 226 -13.90 16.97 27.48
CA MET A 226 -14.92 18.01 27.41
C MET A 226 -14.56 18.94 26.25
N THR A 227 -15.42 19.02 25.24
CA THR A 227 -15.20 19.84 24.04
C THR A 227 -16.06 21.08 24.07
N GLU A 228 -15.41 22.23 24.14
CA GLU A 228 -16.05 23.55 24.08
C GLU A 228 -15.49 24.35 22.91
N PHE A 229 -16.15 25.44 22.55
CA PHE A 229 -15.64 26.36 21.55
C PHE A 229 -16.09 27.80 21.83
N VAL A 230 -15.22 28.75 21.49
CA VAL A 230 -15.49 30.18 21.43
C VAL A 230 -15.24 30.65 20.00
N GLY A 231 -16.30 30.98 19.30
CA GLY A 231 -16.29 31.34 17.88
C GLY A 231 -17.61 30.99 17.21
N TYR A 232 -17.66 31.01 15.88
CA TYR A 232 -18.89 30.76 15.14
C TYR A 232 -19.35 29.28 15.21
N ASN A 233 -18.42 28.34 15.24
CA ASN A 233 -18.72 26.91 15.31
C ASN A 233 -17.52 26.13 15.89
N PRO A 234 -17.67 24.83 16.22
CA PRO A 234 -16.60 24.03 16.80
C PRO A 234 -15.33 23.91 15.93
N ARG A 235 -15.44 24.09 14.60
CA ARG A 235 -14.32 23.95 13.66
C ARG A 235 -13.55 25.25 13.43
N SER A 236 -14.20 26.40 13.60
CA SER A 236 -13.61 27.73 13.41
C SER A 236 -13.26 28.44 14.73
N GLY A 237 -13.87 28.03 15.83
CA GLY A 237 -13.62 28.57 17.16
C GLY A 237 -12.37 28.02 17.81
N THR A 238 -11.93 28.70 18.87
CA THR A 238 -10.90 28.17 19.77
C THR A 238 -11.53 27.33 20.86
N GLN A 239 -10.85 26.28 21.32
CA GLN A 239 -11.26 25.50 22.49
C GLN A 239 -11.05 26.27 23.80
N TRP A 240 -10.23 27.32 23.77
CA TRP A 240 -9.92 28.12 24.94
C TRP A 240 -11.01 29.14 25.23
N ARG A 241 -11.49 29.15 26.48
CA ARG A 241 -12.17 30.32 27.04
C ARG A 241 -11.18 31.47 27.24
N PHE A 242 -11.70 32.68 27.40
CA PHE A 242 -10.88 33.83 27.78
C PHE A 242 -10.48 33.76 29.27
N SER A 243 -9.28 34.23 29.61
CA SER A 243 -8.71 34.16 30.96
C SER A 243 -9.25 35.24 31.91
N GLN A 244 -8.93 35.12 33.22
CA GLN A 244 -9.36 36.07 34.27
C GLN A 244 -8.96 37.53 34.04
N HIS A 245 -8.01 37.80 33.12
CA HIS A 245 -7.51 39.14 32.85
C HIS A 245 -8.43 40.00 31.99
N THR A 246 -9.46 39.38 31.38
CA THR A 246 -10.47 40.04 30.56
C THR A 246 -11.16 41.15 31.35
N LYS A 247 -11.29 42.35 30.73
CA LYS A 247 -11.88 43.54 31.35
C LYS A 247 -13.22 43.26 32.04
N TYR A 248 -14.07 42.48 31.38
CA TYR A 248 -15.43 42.17 31.83
C TYR A 248 -15.52 41.14 32.96
N PHE A 249 -14.44 40.41 33.26
CA PHE A 249 -14.45 39.36 34.28
C PHE A 249 -13.97 39.85 35.64
N ARG A 250 -13.10 40.88 35.69
CA ARG A 250 -12.43 41.33 36.93
C ARG A 250 -13.39 41.67 38.07
N THR A 251 -14.45 42.43 37.79
CA THR A 251 -15.44 42.83 38.82
C THR A 251 -16.21 41.62 39.35
N GLY A 252 -16.59 40.68 38.48
CA GLY A 252 -17.29 39.46 38.86
C GLY A 252 -16.40 38.54 39.69
N ILE A 253 -15.17 38.30 39.25
CA ILE A 253 -14.14 37.51 39.97
C ILE A 253 -13.85 38.11 41.35
N TRP A 254 -13.75 39.45 41.44
CA TRP A 254 -13.58 40.14 42.71
C TRP A 254 -14.73 39.85 43.68
N ARG A 255 -15.98 39.99 43.23
CA ARG A 255 -17.17 39.67 44.06
C ARG A 255 -17.18 38.20 44.49
N GLU A 256 -16.87 37.29 43.56
CA GLU A 256 -16.76 35.85 43.81
C GLU A 256 -15.69 35.50 44.86
N THR A 257 -14.61 36.28 44.91
CA THR A 257 -13.53 36.10 45.90
C THR A 257 -13.95 36.59 47.28
N ILE A 258 -14.61 37.76 47.36
CA ILE A 258 -15.01 38.38 48.63
C ILE A 258 -16.22 37.68 49.26
N ARG A 259 -17.23 37.35 48.46
CA ARG A 259 -18.47 36.70 48.90
C ARG A 259 -18.58 35.31 48.30
N ARG A 260 -17.62 34.46 48.65
CA ARG A 260 -17.43 33.12 48.07
C ARG A 260 -18.64 32.20 48.22
N ASN A 261 -19.39 32.37 49.31
CA ASN A 261 -20.51 31.49 49.66
C ASN A 261 -21.82 31.94 49.00
N GLU A 262 -21.88 33.15 48.46
CA GLU A 262 -23.03 33.67 47.72
C GLU A 262 -22.88 33.36 46.22
N MET A 263 -24.00 33.32 45.51
CA MET A 263 -24.00 33.31 44.05
C MET A 263 -23.85 34.75 43.55
N ASN A 264 -22.86 35.01 42.69
CA ASN A 264 -22.61 36.36 42.16
C ASN A 264 -22.96 36.43 40.68
N ASP A 265 -23.72 37.46 40.29
CA ASP A 265 -24.02 37.75 38.89
C ASP A 265 -22.80 38.29 38.14
N GLY A 266 -22.62 37.89 36.88
CA GLY A 266 -21.62 38.46 35.98
C GLY A 266 -21.17 37.54 34.84
N LEU A 267 -20.44 38.12 33.87
CA LEU A 267 -19.87 37.37 32.74
C LEU A 267 -18.64 36.53 33.13
N HIS A 268 -18.14 36.65 34.36
CA HIS A 268 -16.96 35.90 34.84
C HIS A 268 -17.15 34.39 34.81
N ALA A 269 -18.39 33.90 34.81
CA ALA A 269 -18.72 32.48 34.63
C ALA A 269 -18.23 31.90 33.28
N HIS A 270 -18.11 32.73 32.24
CA HIS A 270 -17.58 32.33 30.93
C HIS A 270 -16.05 32.36 30.86
N SER A 271 -15.38 32.79 31.93
CA SER A 271 -13.93 32.76 31.98
C SER A 271 -13.41 31.33 32.18
N SER A 272 -12.13 31.11 31.86
CA SER A 272 -11.45 29.85 32.21
C SER A 272 -11.29 29.67 33.72
N TRP A 273 -11.32 30.76 34.50
CA TRP A 273 -11.18 30.75 35.95
C TRP A 273 -12.54 30.65 36.64
N GLN A 274 -12.66 29.75 37.62
CA GLN A 274 -13.89 29.60 38.40
C GLN A 274 -13.58 29.27 39.87
N LYS A 275 -14.59 29.41 40.72
CA LYS A 275 -14.53 29.11 42.17
C LYS A 275 -14.26 27.62 42.46
N SER A 276 -14.71 26.72 41.58
CA SER A 276 -14.48 25.28 41.71
C SER A 276 -12.98 24.94 41.55
N PRO A 277 -12.46 23.92 42.26
CA PRO A 277 -11.09 23.45 42.03
C PRO A 277 -10.85 23.03 40.57
N GLN A 278 -11.83 22.38 39.94
CA GLN A 278 -11.82 22.09 38.51
C GLN A 278 -12.01 23.38 37.72
N GLN A 279 -10.97 23.79 36.99
CA GLN A 279 -10.97 24.95 36.09
C GLN A 279 -11.52 24.58 34.72
N ALA A 280 -11.93 25.57 33.92
CA ALA A 280 -12.46 25.38 32.56
C ALA A 280 -11.36 25.64 31.51
N VAL A 281 -10.54 24.62 31.29
CA VAL A 281 -9.47 24.57 30.28
C VAL A 281 -9.77 23.45 29.27
N PRO A 282 -9.17 23.46 28.07
CA PRO A 282 -9.38 22.39 27.11
C PRO A 282 -8.96 21.00 27.63
N GLU A 283 -9.53 19.96 27.03
CA GLU A 283 -9.17 18.55 27.22
C GLU A 283 -9.41 17.98 28.63
N ILE A 284 -10.31 18.58 29.41
CA ILE A 284 -10.72 18.02 30.71
C ILE A 284 -11.44 16.69 30.49
N SER A 285 -10.96 15.63 31.13
CA SER A 285 -11.63 14.33 31.16
C SER A 285 -12.79 14.33 32.15
N PHE A 286 -13.93 14.88 31.74
CA PHE A 286 -15.09 15.08 32.62
C PHE A 286 -15.81 13.79 33.04
N LEU A 287 -15.55 12.68 32.33
CA LEU A 287 -16.06 11.34 32.66
C LEU A 287 -15.07 10.49 33.46
N ALA A 288 -13.94 11.07 33.87
CA ALA A 288 -12.95 10.33 34.63
C ALA A 288 -13.47 9.95 36.03
N PRO A 289 -13.13 8.76 36.57
CA PRO A 289 -13.56 8.36 37.90
C PRO A 289 -13.03 9.25 39.04
N TYR A 290 -11.88 9.90 38.83
CA TYR A 290 -11.22 10.75 39.80
C TYR A 290 -10.97 12.14 39.20
N PRO A 291 -11.41 13.23 39.87
CA PRO A 291 -11.15 14.62 39.47
C PRO A 291 -9.66 14.95 39.31
#